data_AF-J3M9H1-F1
#
_entry.id   AF-J3M9H1-F1
#
_cell.length_a   1.000
_cell.length_b   1.000
_cell.length_c   1.000
_cell.angle_alpha   90.00
_cell.angle_beta   90.00
_cell.angle_gamma   90.00
#
_symmetry.space_group_name_H-M   'P 1'
#
loop_
_entity.id
_entity.type
_entity.pdbx_description
1 polymer ?
#
loop_
_entity_poly.entity_id
_entity_poly.type
_entity_poly.pdbx_seq_one_letter_code
_entity_poly.pdbx_strand_id
1 'polypeptide(L)' 'HPPAPTPVVAKKRGFSIALTREEIVADFIAIRGTPPPRRPKKRPRAVQNEIDSFFPGLSLADVKLDSYKIVEEK' A
#
# COMPACT_ATOMS: atom_id res chain seq x y z
N HIS A 1 -23.93 12.19 -45.85
CA HIS A 1 -24.18 11.61 -44.51
C HIS A 1 -23.44 12.46 -43.48
N PRO A 2 -24.08 13.02 -42.45
CA PRO A 2 -23.36 13.73 -41.40
C PRO A 2 -22.60 12.72 -40.49
N PRO A 3 -21.45 13.10 -39.89
CA PRO A 3 -20.73 12.24 -38.96
C PRO A 3 -21.48 12.12 -37.63
N ALA A 4 -21.45 10.92 -37.05
CA ALA A 4 -22.12 10.61 -35.79
C ALA A 4 -21.52 11.39 -34.60
N PRO A 5 -22.32 11.75 -33.57
CA PRO A 5 -21.82 12.44 -32.38
C PRO A 5 -20.89 11.51 -31.59
N THR A 6 -19.67 11.98 -31.32
CA THR A 6 -18.71 11.30 -30.45
C THR A 6 -19.25 11.19 -29.03
N PRO A 7 -19.06 10.06 -28.32
CA PRO A 7 -19.51 9.92 -26.94
C PRO A 7 -18.71 10.87 -26.05
N VAL A 8 -19.39 11.87 -25.48
CA VAL A 8 -18.83 12.76 -24.47
C VAL A 8 -18.58 11.92 -23.22
N VAL A 9 -17.34 11.47 -23.03
CA VAL A 9 -16.96 10.74 -21.81
C VAL A 9 -17.15 11.70 -20.64
N ALA A 10 -18.22 11.51 -19.88
CA ALA A 10 -18.49 12.27 -18.67
C ALA A 10 -17.30 12.10 -17.71
N LYS A 11 -16.52 13.16 -17.52
CA LYS A 11 -15.40 13.19 -16.59
C LYS A 11 -15.99 13.01 -15.18
N LYS A 12 -15.80 11.83 -14.59
CA LYS A 12 -16.20 11.56 -13.20
C LYS A 12 -15.54 12.63 -12.32
N ARG A 13 -16.36 13.42 -11.62
CA ARG A 13 -15.88 14.33 -10.57
C ARG A 13 -15.40 13.46 -9.41
N GLY A 14 -14.14 13.04 -9.46
CA GLY A 14 -13.50 12.31 -8.38
C GLY A 14 -13.15 13.29 -7.28
N PHE A 15 -13.73 13.12 -6.09
CA PHE A 15 -13.23 13.77 -4.89
C PHE A 15 -12.01 12.97 -4.42
N SER A 16 -10.82 13.55 -4.55
CA SER A 16 -9.60 13.01 -3.96
C SER A 16 -9.11 13.96 -2.88
N ILE A 17 -9.33 13.61 -1.62
CA ILE A 17 -8.72 14.29 -0.48
C ILE A 17 -7.51 13.44 -0.09
N ALA A 18 -6.31 14.00 -0.23
CA ALA A 18 -5.09 13.33 0.19
C ALA A 18 -4.83 13.66 1.67
N LEU A 19 -4.53 12.64 2.47
CA LEU A 19 -4.04 12.84 3.83
C LEU A 19 -2.65 13.49 3.78
N THR A 20 -2.39 14.36 4.74
CA THR A 20 -1.05 14.91 4.95
C THR A 20 -0.12 13.83 5.50
N ARG A 21 1.19 14.04 5.33
CA ARG A 21 2.20 13.13 5.86
C ARG A 21 2.16 13.07 7.39
N GLU A 22 1.79 14.17 8.04
CA GLU A 22 1.70 14.30 9.49
C GLU A 22 0.56 13.47 10.06
N GLU A 23 -0.64 13.58 9.47
CA GLU A 23 -1.80 12.75 9.82
C GLU A 23 -1.48 11.26 9.68
N ILE A 24 -0.88 10.87 8.55
CA ILE A 24 -0.46 9.47 8.33
C ILE A 24 0.51 9.02 9.43
N VAL A 25 1.49 9.85 9.81
CA VAL A 25 2.44 9.46 10.87
C VAL A 25 1.76 9.33 12.23
N ALA A 26 0.89 10.27 12.58
CA ALA A 26 0.14 10.25 13.83
C ALA A 26 -0.71 8.98 13.96
N ASP A 27 -1.44 8.61 12.91
CA ASP A 27 -2.27 7.41 12.88
C ASP A 27 -1.44 6.14 13.05
N PHE A 28 -0.32 6.03 12.34
CA PHE A 28 0.57 4.87 12.46
C PHE A 28 1.15 4.73 13.87
N ILE A 29 1.53 5.84 14.50
CA ILE A 29 2.01 5.82 15.89
C ILE A 29 0.86 5.42 16.83
N ALA A 30 -0.34 5.94 16.63
CA ALA A 30 -1.50 5.60 17.47
C ALA A 30 -1.90 4.12 17.36
N ILE A 31 -1.88 3.55 16.15
CA ILE A 31 -2.33 2.18 15.90
C ILE A 31 -1.23 1.14 16.20
N ARG A 32 0.01 1.42 15.78
CA ARG A 32 1.12 0.45 15.80
C ARG A 32 2.23 0.81 16.78
N GLY A 33 2.15 1.95 17.45
CA GLY A 33 3.23 2.48 18.30
C GLY A 33 4.49 2.89 17.53
N THR A 34 4.48 2.81 16.20
CA THR A 34 5.66 3.00 15.35
C THR A 34 5.31 3.79 14.10
N PRO A 35 6.23 4.64 13.60
CA PRO A 35 5.97 5.41 12.39
C PRO A 35 5.80 4.49 11.16
N PRO A 36 5.14 4.97 10.09
CA PRO A 36 4.88 4.18 8.89
C PRO A 36 6.16 3.56 8.32
N PRO A 37 6.14 2.27 7.92
CA PRO A 37 7.28 1.63 7.27
C PRO A 37 7.70 2.43 6.04
N ARG A 38 8.99 2.75 5.94
CA ARG A 38 9.51 3.44 4.75
C ARG A 38 9.36 2.51 3.56
N ARG A 39 8.66 2.97 2.52
CA ARG A 39 8.59 2.27 1.24
C ARG A 39 10.01 1.89 0.81
N PRO A 40 10.29 0.60 0.51
CA PRO A 40 11.61 0.18 0.08
C PRO A 40 12.06 1.02 -1.11
N LYS A 41 13.06 1.90 -0.92
CA LYS A 41 13.59 2.79 -1.97
C LYS A 41 14.50 2.06 -2.97
N LYS A 42 14.92 0.83 -2.65
CA LYS A 42 16.02 0.15 -3.34
C LYS A 42 15.65 -0.42 -4.71
N ARG A 43 14.35 -0.59 -5.05
CA ARG A 43 13.94 -1.30 -6.27
C ARG A 43 12.84 -0.56 -7.04
N PRO A 44 12.92 -0.53 -8.39
CA PRO A 44 11.81 -0.12 -9.24
C PRO A 44 10.55 -0.94 -8.92
N ARG A 45 9.37 -0.30 -9.02
CA ARG A 45 8.08 -0.93 -8.67
C ARG A 45 7.80 -2.20 -9.49
N ALA A 46 8.18 -2.23 -10.77
CA ALA A 46 7.99 -3.41 -11.63
C ALA A 46 8.76 -4.64 -11.09
N VAL A 47 10.03 -4.45 -10.74
CA VAL A 47 10.88 -5.50 -10.15
C VAL A 47 10.34 -5.94 -8.78
N GLN A 48 9.88 -4.99 -7.96
CA GLN A 48 9.30 -5.34 -6.66
C GLN A 48 8.02 -6.17 -6.81
N ASN A 49 7.16 -5.85 -7.78
CA ASN A 49 5.93 -6.61 -8.03
C ASN A 49 6.22 -8.06 -8.47
N GLU A 50 7.25 -8.28 -9.30
CA GLU A 50 7.67 -9.63 -9.69
C GLU A 50 8.17 -10.43 -8.48
N ILE A 51 9.02 -9.83 -7.66
CA ILE A 51 9.51 -10.42 -6.41
C ILE A 51 8.34 -10.75 -5.47
N ASP A 52 7.41 -9.82 -5.28
CA ASP A 52 6.25 -10.02 -4.41
C ASP A 52 5.33 -11.15 -4.93
N SER A 53 5.31 -11.41 -6.25
CA SER A 53 4.59 -12.54 -6.85
C SER A 53 5.22 -13.90 -6.49
N PHE A 54 6.55 -13.97 -6.36
CA PHE A 54 7.26 -15.21 -6.01
C PHE A 54 7.38 -15.41 -4.49
N PHE A 55 7.42 -14.31 -3.73
CA PHE A 55 7.66 -14.31 -2.29
C PHE A 55 6.59 -13.51 -1.56
N PRO A 56 5.38 -14.09 -1.40
CA PRO A 56 4.32 -13.44 -0.64
C PRO A 56 4.80 -13.18 0.80
N GLY A 57 4.77 -11.91 1.21
CA GLY A 57 5.18 -11.50 2.56
C GLY A 57 6.51 -10.75 2.66
N LEU A 58 7.34 -10.68 1.61
CA LEU A 58 8.59 -9.89 1.65
C LEU A 58 8.39 -8.40 1.91
N SER A 59 7.19 -7.87 1.64
CA SER A 59 6.82 -6.48 1.90
C SER A 59 6.26 -6.23 3.30
N LEU A 60 6.02 -7.29 4.09
CA LEU A 60 5.49 -7.19 5.46
C LEU A 60 6.63 -6.95 6.44
N ALA A 61 6.90 -5.68 6.75
CA ALA A 61 7.99 -5.28 7.66
C ALA A 61 7.85 -5.84 9.09
N ASP A 62 6.64 -6.17 9.52
CA ASP A 62 6.33 -6.55 10.91
C ASP A 62 6.20 -8.05 11.13
N VAL A 63 6.18 -8.83 10.04
CA VAL A 63 6.10 -10.29 10.12
C VAL A 63 7.52 -10.83 10.20
N LYS A 64 7.92 -11.21 11.42
CA LYS A 64 9.22 -11.84 11.70
C LYS A 64 9.02 -13.33 11.91
N LEU A 65 10.04 -14.15 11.66
CA LEU A 65 9.96 -15.58 11.95
C LEU A 65 9.59 -15.85 13.42
N ASP A 66 10.05 -14.99 14.33
CA ASP A 66 9.72 -15.04 15.76
C ASP A 66 8.25 -14.80 16.07
N SER A 67 7.47 -14.11 15.21
CA SER A 67 6.02 -13.93 15.43
C SER A 67 5.20 -15.20 15.17
N TYR A 68 5.82 -16.24 14.59
CA TYR A 68 5.21 -17.55 14.41
C TYR A 68 5.54 -18.53 15.55
N LYS A 69 6.34 -18.13 16.54
CA LYS A 69 6.63 -18.96 17.71
C LYS A 69 5.41 -18.95 18.63
N ILE A 70 4.55 -19.94 18.46
CA ILE A 70 3.44 -20.22 19.37
C ILE A 70 4.05 -20.82 20.64
N VAL A 71 3.96 -20.10 21.75
CA VAL A 71 4.22 -20.68 23.06
C VAL A 71 2.97 -21.47 23.42
N GLU A 72 3.04 -22.79 23.30
CA GLU A 72 1.99 -23.67 23.80
C GLU A 72 1.98 -23.55 25.33
N GLU A 73 0.98 -22.84 25.86
CA GLU A 73 0.73 -22.79 27.29
C GLU A 73 0.11 -24.14 27.70
N LYS A 74 0.76 -24.80 28.66
CA LYS A 74 0.44 -26.15 29.13
C LYS A 74 -0.40 -26.10 30.39
#